data_AF-A0A2A5AR77-F1
#
_entry.id   AF-A0A2A5AR77-F1
#
_cell.length_a   1.000
_cell.length_b   1.000
_cell.length_c   1.000
_cell.angle_alpha   90.00
_cell.angle_beta   90.00
_cell.angle_gamma   90.00
#
_symmetry.space_group_name_H-M   'P 1'
#
loop_
_entity.id
_entity.type
_entity.pdbx_description
1 polymer ?
#
loop_
_entity_poly.entity_id
_entity_poly.type
_entity_poly.pdbx_seq_one_letter_code
_entity_poly.pdbx_strand_id
1 'polypeptide(L)'
;MKILKTAPYGFVLTLLLSQLTFANNPEEDRFNQAVSLYQKGVASCLQAHKLRASNLEEAKKSFQAYETTKQQAVNLSGRILTTRDFNIDRNIKLCNQAKADILRTEAIPIIETAIDMCKYSKTALKKSKVERARQLYNQYQNQKQQAFELANDVVKVQSIRLNIARCDKFENKLSKAEFMVANLNDKINNEQSKAQKAYQLCNRGIESSDTNNQLSNTQKAKLLLTQSKDQLASVSLTALNSVDFLSQSKLGKKLIKEIERSQQCHSNLAQSITAKETFLIKAEKSKQANALAKQAKKDAAKKQKALYQEILYKQTQQQKLAKASLRVTPKTTPKTTPKKTSQLVIETENEPQTAEASKKNARLNVFSDWTNLVIDKVKPETDNDDSSDSSDIVASKSPTKKSRLIRDWTQLIK
;
A
#
# COMPACT_ATOMS: atom_id res chain seq x y z
N MET A 1 -29.26 131.14 62.19
CA MET A 1 -29.85 129.79 62.04
C MET A 1 -30.42 129.64 60.62
N LYS A 2 -29.70 128.98 59.70
CA LYS A 2 -30.25 128.36 58.46
C LYS A 2 -29.15 127.60 57.68
N ILE A 3 -29.31 126.27 57.72
CA ILE A 3 -28.83 125.19 56.84
C ILE A 3 -28.09 125.61 55.55
N LEU A 4 -26.92 125.00 55.28
CA LEU A 4 -26.18 125.10 54.01
C LEU A 4 -26.73 124.17 52.90
N LYS A 5 -26.26 124.39 51.67
CA LYS A 5 -26.75 123.77 50.41
C LYS A 5 -25.85 122.64 49.89
N THR A 6 -26.41 121.86 48.95
CA THR A 6 -25.73 121.05 47.89
C THR A 6 -24.87 119.85 48.36
N ALA A 7 -24.78 118.74 47.63
CA ALA A 7 -24.96 118.53 46.19
C ALA A 7 -25.63 117.17 45.81
N PRO A 8 -26.20 117.02 44.60
CA PRO A 8 -26.73 115.75 44.09
C PRO A 8 -25.67 114.95 43.29
N TYR A 9 -25.53 113.65 43.58
CA TYR A 9 -24.79 112.71 42.72
C TYR A 9 -25.75 111.77 42.01
N GLY A 10 -25.83 111.87 40.69
CA GLY A 10 -26.63 110.97 39.85
C GLY A 10 -25.89 109.66 39.62
N PHE A 11 -26.39 108.56 40.20
CA PHE A 11 -25.81 107.23 40.01
C PHE A 11 -26.42 106.55 38.77
N VAL A 12 -25.76 106.68 37.62
CA VAL A 12 -26.19 106.03 36.37
C VAL A 12 -25.90 104.53 36.46
N LEU A 13 -26.91 103.76 36.87
CA LEU A 13 -26.82 102.31 36.99
C LEU A 13 -26.86 101.65 35.60
N THR A 14 -25.71 101.60 34.92
CA THR A 14 -25.56 100.88 33.65
C THR A 14 -25.79 99.39 33.85
N LEU A 15 -26.96 98.92 33.43
CA LEU A 15 -27.37 97.52 33.43
C LEU A 15 -26.56 96.74 32.37
N LEU A 16 -25.34 96.37 32.75
CA LEU A 16 -24.47 95.48 31.98
C LEU A 16 -25.12 94.08 31.93
N LEU A 17 -25.91 93.83 30.89
CA LEU A 17 -26.37 92.49 30.54
C LEU A 17 -25.14 91.67 30.11
N SER A 18 -24.51 91.03 31.10
CA SER A 18 -23.55 89.96 30.90
C SER A 18 -24.25 88.78 30.22
N GLN A 19 -24.37 88.84 28.90
CA GLN A 19 -24.71 87.68 28.09
C GLN A 19 -23.53 86.70 28.15
N LEU A 20 -23.50 85.91 29.22
CA LEU A 20 -22.80 84.63 29.24
C LEU A 20 -23.50 83.71 28.24
N THR A 21 -23.21 83.92 26.96
CA THR A 21 -23.29 82.86 25.96
C THR A 21 -22.36 81.77 26.44
N PHE A 22 -22.91 80.77 27.12
CA PHE A 22 -22.25 79.49 27.32
C PHE A 22 -22.02 78.89 25.94
N ALA A 23 -20.85 79.20 25.38
CA ALA A 23 -20.40 78.62 24.13
C ALA A 23 -20.06 77.16 24.42
N ASN A 24 -21.09 76.30 24.36
CA ASN A 24 -20.91 74.85 24.37
C ASN A 24 -19.80 74.52 23.36
N ASN A 25 -18.69 73.95 23.84
CA ASN A 25 -17.64 73.52 22.93
C ASN A 25 -18.25 72.39 22.07
N PRO A 26 -18.35 72.55 20.73
CA PRO A 26 -18.97 71.52 19.88
C PRO A 26 -18.17 70.21 19.87
N GLU A 27 -16.90 70.21 20.29
CA GLU A 27 -16.15 68.99 20.55
C GLU A 27 -16.66 68.25 21.80
N GLU A 28 -17.01 68.99 22.86
CA GLU A 28 -17.46 68.43 24.13
C GLU A 28 -18.92 67.95 24.05
N ASP A 29 -19.79 68.66 23.33
CA ASP A 29 -21.14 68.18 23.00
C ASP A 29 -21.07 66.88 22.18
N ARG A 30 -20.15 66.79 21.21
CA ARG A 30 -19.89 65.55 20.46
C ARG A 30 -19.30 64.43 21.32
N PHE A 31 -18.42 64.76 22.27
CA PHE A 31 -17.89 63.78 23.23
C PHE A 31 -19.00 63.24 24.14
N ASN A 32 -19.85 64.10 24.70
CA ASN A 32 -20.99 63.69 25.53
C ASN A 32 -22.00 62.81 24.75
N GLN A 33 -22.28 63.13 23.49
CA GLN A 33 -23.07 62.27 22.60
C GLN A 33 -22.39 60.91 22.36
N ALA A 34 -21.08 60.90 22.12
CA ALA A 34 -20.29 59.68 21.94
C ALA A 34 -20.28 58.82 23.22
N VAL A 35 -20.15 59.43 24.41
CA VAL A 35 -20.22 58.74 25.71
C VAL A 35 -21.59 58.09 25.91
N SER A 36 -22.68 58.82 25.66
CA SER A 36 -24.06 58.31 25.76
C SER A 36 -24.29 57.13 24.80
N LEU A 37 -23.76 57.21 23.57
CA LEU A 37 -23.87 56.12 22.60
C LEU A 37 -23.04 54.90 23.01
N TYR A 38 -21.79 55.11 23.44
CA TYR A 38 -20.92 54.04 23.93
C TYR A 38 -21.55 53.29 25.12
N GLN A 39 -22.11 54.01 26.10
CA GLN A 39 -22.77 53.41 27.27
C GLN A 39 -23.95 52.50 26.89
N LYS A 40 -24.72 52.83 25.85
CA LYS A 40 -25.78 51.94 25.30
C LYS A 40 -25.17 50.64 24.77
N GLY A 41 -24.05 50.72 24.06
CA GLY A 41 -23.32 49.55 23.55
C GLY A 41 -22.78 48.63 24.66
N VAL A 42 -22.33 49.19 25.79
CA VAL A 42 -21.82 48.38 26.93
C VAL A 42 -22.87 47.39 27.43
N ALA A 43 -24.17 47.74 27.43
CA ALA A 43 -25.23 46.83 27.81
C ALA A 43 -25.27 45.57 26.91
N SER A 44 -25.07 45.72 25.59
CA SER A 44 -24.99 44.60 24.64
C SER A 44 -23.76 43.71 24.88
N CYS A 45 -22.62 44.31 25.23
CA CYS A 45 -21.42 43.56 25.65
C CYS A 45 -21.65 42.75 26.94
N LEU A 46 -22.28 43.35 27.96
CA LEU A 46 -22.62 42.66 29.21
C LEU A 46 -23.63 41.52 28.97
N GLN A 47 -24.58 41.71 28.06
CA GLN A 47 -25.51 40.67 27.64
C GLN A 47 -24.79 39.53 26.90
N ALA A 48 -23.86 39.85 26.00
CA ALA A 48 -23.02 38.86 25.32
C ALA A 48 -22.22 38.01 26.31
N HIS A 49 -21.59 38.64 27.31
CA HIS A 49 -20.84 37.92 28.34
C HIS A 49 -21.71 36.97 29.18
N LYS A 50 -22.98 37.33 29.45
CA LYS A 50 -23.94 36.43 30.12
C LYS A 50 -24.35 35.24 29.25
N LEU A 51 -24.56 35.47 27.95
CA LEU A 51 -25.09 34.47 27.02
C LEU A 51 -24.05 33.46 26.54
N ARG A 52 -22.75 33.79 26.57
CA ARG A 52 -21.66 33.00 25.93
C ARG A 52 -21.69 31.49 26.22
N ALA A 53 -22.08 31.08 27.43
CA ALA A 53 -22.08 29.69 27.87
C ALA A 53 -23.41 28.92 27.65
N SER A 54 -24.48 29.62 27.26
CA SER A 54 -25.83 29.06 27.13
C SER A 54 -26.46 29.26 25.75
N ASN A 55 -26.10 30.34 25.05
CA ASN A 55 -26.49 30.64 23.67
C ASN A 55 -25.37 31.45 22.99
N LEU A 56 -24.39 30.74 22.43
CA LEU A 56 -23.21 31.33 21.80
C LEU A 56 -23.57 32.24 20.60
N GLU A 57 -24.58 31.87 19.81
CA GLU A 57 -25.00 32.67 18.65
C GLU A 57 -25.64 33.99 19.06
N GLU A 58 -26.49 33.99 20.09
CA GLU A 58 -27.06 35.23 20.61
C GLU A 58 -26.02 36.08 21.37
N ALA A 59 -25.00 35.44 21.97
CA ALA A 59 -23.84 36.13 22.50
C ALA A 59 -23.04 36.84 21.39
N LYS A 60 -22.78 36.16 20.26
CA LYS A 60 -22.07 36.73 19.10
C LYS A 60 -22.83 37.92 18.50
N LYS A 61 -24.15 37.82 18.30
CA LYS A 61 -25.00 38.97 17.89
C LYS A 61 -24.94 40.13 18.88
N SER A 62 -25.09 39.85 20.18
CA SER A 62 -25.03 40.87 21.23
C SER A 62 -23.66 41.57 21.27
N PHE A 63 -22.58 40.84 21.00
CA PHE A 63 -21.24 41.41 20.92
C PHE A 63 -21.02 42.23 19.64
N GLN A 64 -21.57 41.79 18.51
CA GLN A 64 -21.55 42.55 17.26
C GLN A 64 -22.28 43.89 17.42
N ALA A 65 -23.43 43.91 18.10
CA ALA A 65 -24.14 45.15 18.44
C ALA A 65 -23.29 46.11 19.29
N TYR A 66 -22.51 45.59 20.26
CA TYR A 66 -21.53 46.39 21.01
C TYR A 66 -20.46 46.99 20.10
N GLU A 67 -19.78 46.19 19.27
CA GLU A 67 -18.70 46.69 18.39
C GLU A 67 -19.22 47.72 17.39
N THR A 68 -20.42 47.52 16.81
CA THR A 68 -21.08 48.53 15.95
C THR A 68 -21.36 49.83 16.70
N THR A 69 -21.97 49.76 17.89
CA THR A 69 -22.33 50.95 18.68
C THR A 69 -21.07 51.69 19.17
N LYS A 70 -20.04 50.95 19.57
CA LYS A 70 -18.70 51.47 19.89
C LYS A 70 -18.08 52.19 18.70
N GLN A 71 -18.13 51.62 17.49
CA GLN A 71 -17.57 52.29 16.31
C GLN A 71 -18.33 53.57 15.95
N GLN A 72 -19.66 53.60 16.10
CA GLN A 72 -20.43 54.83 15.94
C GLN A 72 -20.02 55.91 16.97
N ALA A 73 -19.80 55.54 18.23
CA ALA A 73 -19.29 56.45 19.26
C ALA A 73 -17.89 56.99 18.93
N VAL A 74 -16.98 56.12 18.46
CA VAL A 74 -15.62 56.51 18.01
C VAL A 74 -15.67 57.46 16.81
N ASN A 75 -16.61 57.27 15.89
CA ASN A 75 -16.81 58.16 14.74
C ASN A 75 -17.36 59.54 15.18
N LEU A 76 -18.10 59.63 16.29
CA LEU A 76 -18.54 60.91 16.88
C LEU A 76 -17.37 61.62 17.58
N SER A 77 -16.59 60.91 18.39
CA SER A 77 -15.37 61.40 19.02
C SER A 77 -14.36 60.29 19.32
N GLY A 78 -13.14 60.40 18.78
CA GLY A 78 -12.05 59.45 19.00
C GLY A 78 -11.56 59.36 20.46
N ARG A 79 -11.88 60.38 21.29
CA ARG A 79 -11.58 60.41 22.74
C ARG A 79 -12.14 59.19 23.49
N ILE A 80 -13.18 58.52 22.96
CA ILE A 80 -13.74 57.27 23.51
C ILE A 80 -12.71 56.13 23.62
N LEU A 81 -11.66 56.10 22.79
CA LEU A 81 -10.65 55.04 22.85
C LEU A 81 -9.56 55.28 23.91
N THR A 82 -9.42 56.50 24.43
CA THR A 82 -8.30 56.92 25.28
C THR A 82 -8.71 57.51 26.62
N THR A 83 -9.96 57.94 26.78
CA THR A 83 -10.47 58.49 28.04
C THR A 83 -10.60 57.43 29.15
N ARG A 84 -10.44 57.89 30.40
CA ARG A 84 -10.76 57.16 31.64
C ARG A 84 -12.11 57.58 32.23
N ASP A 85 -12.72 58.64 31.69
CA ASP A 85 -14.00 59.18 32.15
C ASP A 85 -15.10 58.13 32.03
N PHE A 86 -16.11 58.22 32.90
CA PHE A 86 -17.28 57.32 32.90
C PHE A 86 -16.94 55.81 32.94
N ASN A 87 -15.74 55.43 33.42
CA ASN A 87 -15.19 54.07 33.41
C ASN A 87 -15.02 53.45 32.00
N ILE A 88 -14.86 54.26 30.95
CA ILE A 88 -14.82 53.79 29.56
C ILE A 88 -13.63 52.84 29.32
N ASP A 89 -12.43 53.15 29.82
CA ASP A 89 -11.26 52.26 29.67
C ASP A 89 -11.49 50.88 30.32
N ARG A 90 -12.12 50.84 31.50
CA ARG A 90 -12.48 49.61 32.21
C ARG A 90 -13.54 48.80 31.46
N ASN A 91 -14.52 49.47 30.88
CA ASN A 91 -15.55 48.83 30.06
C ASN A 91 -14.97 48.28 28.75
N ILE A 92 -14.05 48.99 28.09
CA ILE A 92 -13.30 48.48 26.93
C ILE A 92 -12.52 47.21 27.30
N LYS A 93 -11.79 47.22 28.43
CA LYS A 93 -11.06 46.03 28.92
C LYS A 93 -11.99 44.85 29.19
N LEU A 94 -13.11 45.08 29.88
CA LEU A 94 -14.12 44.05 30.17
C LEU A 94 -14.73 43.45 28.89
N CYS A 95 -15.07 44.28 27.91
CA CYS A 95 -15.64 43.82 26.65
C CYS A 95 -14.60 43.11 25.76
N ASN A 96 -13.32 43.50 25.81
CA ASN A 96 -12.24 42.77 25.16
C ASN A 96 -12.06 41.37 25.79
N GLN A 97 -12.21 41.24 27.12
CA GLN A 97 -12.25 39.92 27.77
C GLN A 97 -13.50 39.12 27.35
N ALA A 98 -14.68 39.74 27.30
CA ALA A 98 -15.91 39.08 26.83
C ALA A 98 -15.75 38.53 25.39
N LYS A 99 -15.08 39.28 24.51
CA LYS A 99 -14.71 38.84 23.15
C LYS A 99 -13.85 37.57 23.17
N ALA A 100 -12.79 37.57 23.96
CA ALA A 100 -11.89 36.43 24.09
C ALA A 100 -12.60 35.20 24.69
N ASP A 101 -13.49 35.41 25.66
CA ASP A 101 -14.25 34.33 26.29
C ASP A 101 -15.29 33.73 25.33
N ILE A 102 -15.94 34.54 24.49
CA ILE A 102 -16.84 34.07 23.41
C ILE A 102 -16.05 33.24 22.38
N LEU A 103 -14.93 33.77 21.87
CA LEU A 103 -14.07 33.08 20.91
C LEU A 103 -13.52 31.76 21.48
N ARG A 104 -13.17 31.72 22.77
CA ARG A 104 -12.72 30.48 23.43
C ARG A 104 -13.85 29.46 23.57
N THR A 105 -15.08 29.88 23.87
CA THR A 105 -16.24 28.98 23.86
C THR A 105 -16.55 28.43 22.46
N GLU A 106 -16.28 29.19 21.40
CA GLU A 106 -16.37 28.73 20.01
C GLU A 106 -15.24 27.74 19.63
N ALA A 107 -14.01 27.98 20.11
CA ALA A 107 -12.84 27.15 19.81
C ALA A 107 -12.78 25.81 20.57
N ILE A 108 -13.32 25.72 21.79
CA ILE A 108 -13.30 24.51 22.64
C ILE A 108 -13.84 23.25 21.92
N PRO A 109 -15.06 23.23 21.35
CA PRO A 109 -15.58 22.02 20.69
C PRO A 109 -14.78 21.60 19.45
N ILE A 110 -14.09 22.55 18.79
CA ILE A 110 -13.24 22.28 17.63
C ILE A 110 -11.95 21.57 18.07
N ILE A 111 -11.28 22.06 19.12
CA ILE A 111 -10.08 21.39 19.63
C ILE A 111 -10.39 20.06 20.34
N GLU A 112 -11.56 19.91 20.97
CA GLU A 112 -12.04 18.62 21.49
C GLU A 112 -12.26 17.61 20.35
N THR A 113 -12.89 18.04 19.25
CA THR A 113 -13.04 17.23 18.02
C THR A 113 -11.67 16.85 17.43
N ALA A 114 -10.70 17.76 17.42
CA ALA A 114 -9.32 17.48 17.01
C ALA A 114 -8.68 16.38 17.87
N ILE A 115 -8.81 16.50 19.20
CA ILE A 115 -8.28 15.54 20.17
C ILE A 115 -8.88 14.14 19.95
N ASP A 116 -10.17 14.04 19.59
CA ASP A 116 -10.81 12.77 19.25
C ASP A 116 -10.31 12.19 17.91
N MET A 117 -10.08 13.01 16.88
CA MET A 117 -9.41 12.56 15.65
C MET A 117 -8.01 11.97 15.93
N CYS A 118 -7.26 12.56 16.87
CA CYS A 118 -6.00 11.98 17.36
C CYS A 118 -6.19 10.65 18.11
N LYS A 119 -7.23 10.49 18.95
CA LYS A 119 -7.56 9.19 19.59
C LYS A 119 -7.90 8.12 18.55
N TYR A 120 -8.68 8.47 17.52
CA TYR A 120 -9.01 7.58 16.41
C TYR A 120 -7.77 7.23 15.56
N SER A 121 -6.87 8.19 15.31
CA SER A 121 -5.58 7.94 14.64
C SER A 121 -4.73 6.92 15.41
N LYS A 122 -4.56 7.11 16.73
CA LYS A 122 -3.90 6.15 17.62
C LYS A 122 -4.54 4.76 17.57
N THR A 123 -5.87 4.70 17.46
CA THR A 123 -6.64 3.45 17.37
C THR A 123 -6.49 2.77 16.00
N ALA A 124 -6.37 3.54 14.92
CA ALA A 124 -6.07 3.03 13.58
C ALA A 124 -4.64 2.47 13.51
N LEU A 125 -3.66 3.14 14.13
CA LEU A 125 -2.28 2.66 14.20
C LEU A 125 -2.16 1.37 15.02
N LYS A 126 -2.84 1.28 16.18
CA LYS A 126 -2.96 0.03 16.96
C LYS A 126 -3.60 -1.14 16.20
N LYS A 127 -4.29 -0.88 15.07
CA LYS A 127 -4.90 -1.88 14.18
C LYS A 127 -4.11 -2.04 12.87
N SER A 128 -2.85 -1.60 12.84
CA SER A 128 -1.93 -1.61 11.68
C SER A 128 -2.43 -0.84 10.44
N LYS A 129 -3.44 0.04 10.59
CA LYS A 129 -4.01 0.83 9.49
C LYS A 129 -3.31 2.18 9.36
N VAL A 130 -2.01 2.15 9.03
CA VAL A 130 -1.12 3.32 9.01
C VAL A 130 -1.67 4.47 8.16
N GLU A 131 -2.07 4.20 6.92
CA GLU A 131 -2.72 5.19 6.02
C GLU A 131 -3.92 5.89 6.68
N ARG A 132 -4.79 5.12 7.35
CA ARG A 132 -5.97 5.67 8.03
C ARG A 132 -5.59 6.45 9.28
N ALA A 133 -4.51 6.06 9.96
CA ALA A 133 -3.96 6.82 11.07
C ALA A 133 -3.44 8.19 10.61
N ARG A 134 -2.72 8.27 9.48
CA ARG A 134 -2.25 9.56 8.92
C ARG A 134 -3.39 10.45 8.44
N GLN A 135 -4.40 9.91 7.76
CA GLN A 135 -5.61 10.67 7.42
C GLN A 135 -6.26 11.32 8.64
N LEU A 136 -6.46 10.54 9.71
CA LEU A 136 -7.06 11.02 10.97
C LEU A 136 -6.14 12.00 11.72
N TYR A 137 -4.82 11.82 11.62
CA TYR A 137 -3.86 12.73 12.25
C TYR A 137 -3.77 14.08 11.53
N ASN A 138 -3.87 14.10 10.19
CA ASN A 138 -3.96 15.33 9.41
C ASN A 138 -5.28 16.07 9.70
N GLN A 139 -6.38 15.34 9.93
CA GLN A 139 -7.64 15.93 10.41
C GLN A 139 -7.49 16.56 11.81
N TYR A 140 -6.72 15.93 12.72
CA TYR A 140 -6.34 16.54 14.01
C TYR A 140 -5.55 17.84 13.83
N GLN A 141 -4.51 17.86 12.99
CA GLN A 141 -3.69 19.07 12.76
C GLN A 141 -4.55 20.23 12.21
N ASN A 142 -5.40 19.96 11.21
CA ASN A 142 -6.28 20.98 10.62
C ASN A 142 -7.27 21.55 11.65
N GLN A 143 -7.93 20.69 12.46
CA GLN A 143 -8.86 21.14 13.49
C GLN A 143 -8.16 21.86 14.65
N LYS A 144 -6.93 21.44 15.02
CA LYS A 144 -6.10 22.15 16.00
C LYS A 144 -5.78 23.57 15.52
N GLN A 145 -5.37 23.71 14.27
CA GLN A 145 -5.07 25.01 13.65
C GLN A 145 -6.31 25.93 13.63
N GLN A 146 -7.45 25.41 13.16
CA GLN A 146 -8.72 26.15 13.15
C GLN A 146 -9.13 26.65 14.55
N ALA A 147 -8.93 25.85 15.59
CA ALA A 147 -9.23 26.28 16.97
C ALA A 147 -8.27 27.37 17.47
N PHE A 148 -6.99 27.34 17.07
CA PHE A 148 -6.00 28.36 17.45
C PHE A 148 -6.19 29.69 16.70
N GLU A 149 -6.70 29.65 15.47
CA GLU A 149 -7.08 30.84 14.69
C GLU A 149 -8.26 31.59 15.31
N LEU A 150 -9.18 30.88 15.96
CA LEU A 150 -10.29 31.48 16.73
C LEU A 150 -9.84 31.95 18.12
N ALA A 151 -9.14 31.09 18.87
CA ALA A 151 -8.66 31.41 20.22
C ALA A 151 -7.33 30.70 20.53
N ASN A 152 -6.23 31.40 20.28
CA ASN A 152 -4.87 30.95 20.60
C ASN A 152 -4.69 30.52 22.08
N ASP A 153 -5.49 31.08 22.99
CA ASP A 153 -5.42 30.82 24.43
C ASP A 153 -6.28 29.65 24.92
N VAL A 154 -6.94 28.89 24.02
CA VAL A 154 -7.65 27.65 24.36
C VAL A 154 -6.73 26.62 25.05
N VAL A 155 -5.42 26.69 24.78
CA VAL A 155 -4.37 25.90 25.45
C VAL A 155 -4.16 26.25 26.93
N LYS A 156 -4.78 27.30 27.47
CA LYS A 156 -4.80 27.55 28.93
C LYS A 156 -5.57 26.48 29.70
N VAL A 157 -6.53 25.80 29.04
CA VAL A 157 -7.27 24.69 29.62
C VAL A 157 -6.34 23.47 29.73
N GLN A 158 -6.00 23.07 30.96
CA GLN A 158 -4.96 22.08 31.25
C GLN A 158 -5.22 20.70 30.59
N SER A 159 -6.47 20.24 30.51
CA SER A 159 -6.83 18.99 29.84
C SER A 159 -6.57 19.04 28.33
N ILE A 160 -6.88 20.16 27.69
CA ILE A 160 -6.63 20.41 26.27
C ILE A 160 -5.12 20.46 26.02
N ARG A 161 -4.37 21.21 26.83
CA ARG A 161 -2.90 21.31 26.77
C ARG A 161 -2.20 19.95 26.86
N LEU A 162 -2.58 19.12 27.83
CA LEU A 162 -2.03 17.78 28.02
C LEU A 162 -2.36 16.84 26.85
N ASN A 163 -3.58 16.92 26.30
CA ASN A 163 -3.97 16.08 25.17
C ASN A 163 -3.27 16.48 23.87
N ILE A 164 -3.10 17.78 23.60
CA ILE A 164 -2.29 18.27 22.46
C ILE A 164 -0.86 17.76 22.56
N ALA A 165 -0.19 17.93 23.71
CA ALA A 165 1.17 17.42 23.92
C ALA A 165 1.27 15.89 23.77
N ARG A 166 0.23 15.13 24.18
CA ARG A 166 0.11 13.67 23.96
C ARG A 166 -0.17 13.32 22.50
N CYS A 167 -0.64 14.23 21.66
CA CYS A 167 -0.94 14.02 20.24
C CYS A 167 0.25 14.43 19.36
N ASP A 168 0.90 15.54 19.64
CA ASP A 168 2.11 15.96 18.92
C ASP A 168 3.26 14.97 19.15
N LYS A 169 3.42 14.42 20.37
CA LYS A 169 4.35 13.31 20.64
C LYS A 169 4.01 12.00 19.89
N PHE A 170 2.80 11.85 19.36
CA PHE A 170 2.41 10.65 18.60
C PHE A 170 2.81 10.73 17.12
N GLU A 171 3.05 11.92 16.56
CA GLU A 171 3.63 12.14 15.23
C GLU A 171 4.85 11.23 14.99
N ASN A 172 5.80 11.24 15.93
CA ASN A 172 7.02 10.45 15.87
C ASN A 172 6.79 8.93 15.90
N LYS A 173 5.66 8.45 16.45
CA LYS A 173 5.29 7.02 16.41
C LYS A 173 4.60 6.67 15.08
N LEU A 174 3.79 7.58 14.54
CA LEU A 174 3.15 7.43 13.23
C LEU A 174 4.18 7.45 12.09
N SER A 175 5.05 8.45 12.02
CA SER A 175 6.08 8.58 10.97
C SER A 175 7.07 7.41 10.96
N LYS A 176 7.39 6.83 12.14
CA LYS A 176 8.18 5.59 12.22
C LYS A 176 7.45 4.39 11.60
N ALA A 177 6.14 4.26 11.83
CA ALA A 177 5.35 3.18 11.24
C ALA A 177 5.16 3.34 9.72
N GLU A 178 5.04 4.57 9.22
CA GLU A 178 5.02 4.87 7.79
C GLU A 178 6.34 4.48 7.12
N PHE A 179 7.48 4.85 7.71
CA PHE A 179 8.81 4.44 7.22
C PHE A 179 8.97 2.91 7.19
N MET A 180 8.48 2.20 8.21
CA MET A 180 8.48 0.73 8.23
C MET A 180 7.62 0.12 7.12
N VAL A 181 6.42 0.66 6.87
CA VAL A 181 5.53 0.19 5.80
C VAL A 181 6.09 0.52 4.41
N ALA A 182 6.68 1.70 4.22
CA ALA A 182 7.34 2.08 2.96
C ALA A 182 8.50 1.12 2.63
N ASN A 183 9.44 0.94 3.57
CA ASN A 183 10.57 0.00 3.45
C ASN A 183 10.09 -1.44 3.16
N LEU A 184 9.02 -1.90 3.82
CA LEU A 184 8.44 -3.21 3.55
C LEU A 184 7.81 -3.31 2.15
N ASN A 185 7.11 -2.27 1.69
CA ASN A 185 6.58 -2.22 0.32
C ASN A 185 7.71 -2.22 -0.73
N ASP A 186 8.79 -1.48 -0.51
CA ASP A 186 9.96 -1.44 -1.40
C ASP A 186 10.68 -2.79 -1.48
N LYS A 187 10.83 -3.48 -0.35
CA LYS A 187 11.29 -4.88 -0.34
C LYS A 187 10.36 -5.78 -1.15
N ILE A 188 9.03 -5.72 -0.94
CA ILE A 188 8.07 -6.54 -1.70
C ILE A 188 8.16 -6.23 -3.20
N ASN A 189 8.35 -4.97 -3.60
CA ASN A 189 8.52 -4.57 -5.00
C ASN A 189 9.82 -5.14 -5.61
N ASN A 190 10.94 -5.14 -4.86
CA ASN A 190 12.19 -5.76 -5.27
C ASN A 190 12.05 -7.29 -5.44
N GLU A 191 11.46 -7.97 -4.45
CA GLU A 191 11.19 -9.41 -4.52
C GLU A 191 10.23 -9.76 -5.67
N GLN A 192 9.24 -8.91 -5.96
CA GLN A 192 8.34 -9.08 -7.11
C GLN A 192 9.09 -8.91 -8.45
N SER A 193 10.04 -7.98 -8.52
CA SER A 193 10.90 -7.81 -9.71
C SER A 193 11.76 -9.06 -9.97
N LYS A 194 12.36 -9.65 -8.92
CA LYS A 194 13.07 -10.94 -9.02
C LYS A 194 12.16 -12.07 -9.53
N ALA A 195 10.96 -12.22 -8.96
CA ALA A 195 9.99 -13.24 -9.39
C ALA A 195 9.56 -13.04 -10.85
N GLN A 196 9.27 -11.81 -11.26
CA GLN A 196 8.93 -11.49 -12.66
C GLN A 196 10.09 -11.76 -13.62
N LYS A 197 11.34 -11.48 -13.23
CA LYS A 197 12.54 -11.83 -14.00
C LYS A 197 12.72 -13.36 -14.10
N ALA A 198 12.45 -14.12 -13.04
CA ALA A 198 12.44 -15.58 -13.09
C ALA A 198 11.40 -16.08 -14.10
N TYR A 199 10.15 -15.61 -14.04
CA TYR A 199 9.11 -15.97 -15.01
C TYR A 199 9.51 -15.63 -16.46
N GLN A 200 10.10 -14.45 -16.72
CA GLN A 200 10.60 -14.08 -18.06
C GLN A 200 11.71 -15.00 -18.57
N LEU A 201 12.66 -15.41 -17.72
CA LEU A 201 13.70 -16.39 -18.08
C LEU A 201 13.08 -17.75 -18.43
N CYS A 202 12.04 -18.16 -17.71
CA CYS A 202 11.31 -19.39 -18.01
C CYS A 202 10.55 -19.33 -19.34
N ASN A 203 9.82 -18.25 -19.63
CA ASN A 203 9.14 -18.09 -20.94
C ASN A 203 10.13 -18.14 -22.11
N ARG A 204 11.27 -17.45 -22.01
CA ARG A 204 12.36 -17.54 -23.00
C ARG A 204 12.94 -18.96 -23.12
N GLY A 205 12.90 -19.73 -22.05
CA GLY A 205 13.23 -21.15 -22.03
C GLY A 205 12.22 -21.99 -22.81
N ILE A 206 10.91 -21.72 -22.67
CA ILE A 206 9.84 -22.37 -23.43
C ILE A 206 9.97 -22.04 -24.92
N GLU A 207 10.06 -20.76 -25.28
CA GLU A 207 10.29 -20.27 -26.65
C GLU A 207 11.53 -20.92 -27.29
N SER A 208 12.63 -21.00 -26.53
CA SER A 208 13.85 -21.67 -26.97
C SER A 208 13.68 -23.19 -27.07
N SER A 209 12.86 -23.82 -26.22
CA SER A 209 12.60 -25.26 -26.31
C SER A 209 11.77 -25.60 -27.54
N ASP A 210 10.77 -24.78 -27.88
CA ASP A 210 9.83 -25.04 -28.98
C ASP A 210 10.49 -24.85 -30.34
N THR A 211 11.33 -23.83 -30.48
CA THR A 211 12.01 -23.45 -31.72
C THR A 211 12.95 -24.54 -32.23
N ASN A 212 12.50 -25.31 -33.23
CA ASN A 212 13.22 -26.41 -33.90
C ASN A 212 13.67 -27.58 -33.00
N ASN A 213 13.71 -28.78 -33.58
CA ASN A 213 14.17 -29.99 -32.87
C ASN A 213 15.69 -30.14 -32.97
N GLN A 214 16.42 -29.17 -32.40
CA GLN A 214 17.89 -29.13 -32.32
C GLN A 214 18.37 -29.24 -30.86
N LEU A 215 19.43 -30.02 -30.64
CA LEU A 215 19.99 -30.28 -29.30
C LEU A 215 20.46 -29.01 -28.58
N SER A 216 21.06 -28.07 -29.32
CA SER A 216 21.49 -26.74 -28.83
C SER A 216 20.35 -25.95 -28.17
N ASN A 217 19.14 -26.07 -28.72
CA ASN A 217 17.98 -25.31 -28.27
C ASN A 217 17.40 -25.91 -26.99
N THR A 218 17.44 -27.24 -26.87
CA THR A 218 17.15 -27.97 -25.61
C THR A 218 18.19 -27.68 -24.52
N GLN A 219 19.48 -27.57 -24.86
CA GLN A 219 20.55 -27.16 -23.94
C GLN A 219 20.35 -25.71 -23.45
N LYS A 220 20.02 -24.78 -24.36
CA LYS A 220 19.68 -23.39 -24.02
C LYS A 220 18.45 -23.31 -23.11
N ALA A 221 17.42 -24.11 -23.37
CA ALA A 221 16.23 -24.21 -22.53
C ALA A 221 16.56 -24.72 -21.11
N LYS A 222 17.46 -25.71 -20.98
CA LYS A 222 17.98 -26.16 -19.68
C LYS A 222 18.72 -25.06 -18.92
N LEU A 223 19.62 -24.33 -19.58
CA LEU A 223 20.35 -23.22 -18.95
C LEU A 223 19.40 -22.13 -18.44
N LEU A 224 18.40 -21.76 -19.25
CA LEU A 224 17.37 -20.78 -18.87
C LEU A 224 16.47 -21.28 -17.73
N LEU A 225 16.14 -22.58 -17.67
CA LEU A 225 15.42 -23.17 -16.54
C LEU A 225 16.24 -23.10 -15.24
N THR A 226 17.54 -23.38 -15.27
CA THR A 226 18.42 -23.25 -14.10
C THR A 226 18.50 -21.79 -13.64
N GLN A 227 18.85 -20.85 -14.53
CA GLN A 227 18.89 -19.41 -14.22
C GLN A 227 17.55 -18.88 -13.68
N SER A 228 16.43 -19.39 -14.19
CA SER A 228 15.09 -19.04 -13.71
C SER A 228 14.80 -19.61 -12.32
N LYS A 229 15.27 -20.83 -12.00
CA LYS A 229 15.20 -21.40 -10.65
C LYS A 229 16.07 -20.65 -9.66
N ASP A 230 17.31 -20.34 -10.01
CA ASP A 230 18.24 -19.58 -9.15
C ASP A 230 17.68 -18.18 -8.85
N GLN A 231 17.15 -17.51 -9.88
CA GLN A 231 16.51 -16.21 -9.74
C GLN A 231 15.24 -16.26 -8.87
N LEU A 232 14.47 -17.36 -8.91
CA LEU A 232 13.31 -17.56 -8.02
C LEU A 232 13.73 -17.94 -6.59
N ALA A 233 14.77 -18.74 -6.41
CA ALA A 233 15.32 -19.08 -5.10
C ALA A 233 15.92 -17.85 -4.39
N SER A 234 16.38 -16.85 -5.15
CA SER A 234 16.80 -15.55 -4.60
C SER A 234 15.64 -14.66 -4.10
N VAL A 235 14.38 -15.09 -4.23
CA VAL A 235 13.20 -14.40 -3.69
C VAL A 235 13.05 -14.72 -2.21
N SER A 236 13.43 -13.79 -1.35
CA SER A 236 13.45 -14.00 0.11
C SER A 236 12.12 -13.59 0.74
N LEU A 237 11.19 -14.54 0.84
CA LEU A 237 9.96 -14.37 1.63
C LEU A 237 10.25 -14.20 3.14
N THR A 238 11.36 -14.75 3.63
CA THR A 238 11.80 -14.61 5.02
C THR A 238 12.22 -13.18 5.37
N ALA A 239 12.92 -12.46 4.48
CA ALA A 239 13.36 -11.07 4.70
C ALA A 239 12.22 -10.02 4.73
N LEU A 240 10.97 -10.47 4.48
CA LEU A 240 9.73 -9.69 4.57
C LEU A 240 9.06 -9.82 5.96
N ASN A 241 9.61 -10.65 6.85
CA ASN A 241 9.36 -10.76 8.30
C ASN A 241 7.89 -10.94 8.77
N SER A 242 6.90 -11.08 7.87
CA SER A 242 5.48 -11.13 8.26
C SER A 242 4.59 -11.77 7.17
N VAL A 243 4.36 -13.09 7.28
CA VAL A 243 3.47 -13.82 6.34
C VAL A 243 2.06 -13.24 6.33
N ASP A 244 1.54 -12.80 7.48
CA ASP A 244 0.23 -12.12 7.58
C ASP A 244 0.16 -10.78 6.84
N PHE A 245 1.25 -10.00 6.81
CA PHE A 245 1.26 -8.78 6.01
C PHE A 245 1.25 -9.12 4.51
N LEU A 246 1.96 -10.18 4.10
CA LEU A 246 1.97 -10.62 2.71
C LEU A 246 0.62 -11.19 2.27
N SER A 247 -0.03 -11.98 3.13
CA SER A 247 -1.34 -12.58 2.86
C SER A 247 -2.49 -11.58 2.88
N GLN A 248 -2.36 -10.44 3.59
CA GLN A 248 -3.37 -9.39 3.65
C GLN A 248 -3.15 -8.25 2.65
N SER A 249 -1.90 -7.84 2.41
CA SER A 249 -1.56 -6.69 1.55
C SER A 249 -1.78 -6.96 0.05
N LYS A 250 -2.12 -5.91 -0.70
CA LYS A 250 -2.30 -5.98 -2.17
C LYS A 250 -1.00 -6.32 -2.90
N LEU A 251 0.15 -5.86 -2.38
CA LEU A 251 1.47 -6.14 -2.95
C LEU A 251 1.93 -7.57 -2.62
N GLY A 252 1.78 -8.03 -1.38
CA GLY A 252 2.14 -9.40 -0.99
C GLY A 252 1.35 -10.47 -1.76
N LYS A 253 0.03 -10.29 -1.91
CA LYS A 253 -0.81 -11.16 -2.77
C LYS A 253 -0.34 -11.20 -4.22
N LYS A 254 0.18 -10.08 -4.75
CA LYS A 254 0.74 -10.01 -6.11
C LYS A 254 2.09 -10.71 -6.21
N LEU A 255 2.97 -10.56 -5.22
CA LEU A 255 4.24 -11.27 -5.12
C LEU A 255 4.02 -12.79 -5.11
N ILE A 256 3.13 -13.29 -4.24
CA ILE A 256 2.78 -14.72 -4.15
C ILE A 256 2.32 -15.25 -5.52
N LYS A 257 1.42 -14.53 -6.20
CA LYS A 257 0.92 -14.93 -7.53
C LYS A 257 1.99 -14.99 -8.61
N GLU A 258 2.98 -14.09 -8.59
CA GLU A 258 4.10 -14.14 -9.57
C GLU A 258 5.11 -15.26 -9.23
N ILE A 259 5.25 -15.65 -7.95
CA ILE A 259 6.01 -16.84 -7.52
C ILE A 259 5.31 -18.12 -8.01
N GLU A 260 4.01 -18.28 -7.74
CA GLU A 260 3.19 -19.42 -8.20
C GLU A 260 3.27 -19.57 -9.73
N ARG A 261 3.13 -18.46 -10.46
CA ARG A 261 3.23 -18.42 -11.92
C ARG A 261 4.63 -18.82 -12.43
N SER A 262 5.68 -18.44 -11.70
CA SER A 262 7.06 -18.86 -12.00
C SER A 262 7.24 -20.37 -11.80
N GLN A 263 6.74 -20.92 -10.69
CA GLN A 263 6.79 -22.36 -10.38
C GLN A 263 6.01 -23.19 -11.40
N GLN A 264 4.81 -22.75 -11.79
CA GLN A 264 4.02 -23.40 -12.84
C GLN A 264 4.77 -23.40 -14.19
N CYS A 265 5.41 -22.29 -14.54
CA CYS A 265 6.26 -22.21 -15.73
C CYS A 265 7.44 -23.18 -15.65
N HIS A 266 8.13 -23.28 -14.51
CA HIS A 266 9.25 -24.22 -14.31
C HIS A 266 8.83 -25.67 -14.55
N SER A 267 7.64 -26.07 -14.08
CA SER A 267 7.08 -27.40 -14.30
C SER A 267 6.83 -27.66 -15.78
N ASN A 268 6.16 -26.73 -16.47
CA ASN A 268 5.85 -26.84 -17.90
C ASN A 268 7.13 -26.92 -18.76
N LEU A 269 8.14 -26.08 -18.46
CA LEU A 269 9.42 -26.07 -19.16
C LEU A 269 10.22 -27.36 -18.92
N ALA A 270 10.26 -27.86 -17.68
CA ALA A 270 10.91 -29.14 -17.37
C ALA A 270 10.26 -30.32 -18.12
N GLN A 271 8.92 -30.32 -18.24
CA GLN A 271 8.19 -31.32 -19.02
C GLN A 271 8.50 -31.21 -20.52
N SER A 272 8.49 -30.00 -21.10
CA SER A 272 8.84 -29.77 -22.51
C SER A 272 10.26 -30.27 -22.84
N ILE A 273 11.25 -29.90 -22.02
CA ILE A 273 12.64 -30.36 -22.14
C ILE A 273 12.70 -31.90 -22.11
N THR A 274 12.05 -32.54 -21.13
CA THR A 274 12.06 -34.00 -20.97
C THR A 274 11.43 -34.73 -22.16
N ALA A 275 10.33 -34.18 -22.70
CA ALA A 275 9.67 -34.69 -23.90
C ALA A 275 10.56 -34.54 -25.14
N LYS A 276 11.20 -33.38 -25.33
CA LYS A 276 12.10 -33.15 -26.48
C LYS A 276 13.39 -33.96 -26.41
N GLU A 277 14.00 -34.16 -25.25
CA GLU A 277 15.15 -35.07 -25.12
C GLU A 277 14.77 -36.52 -25.44
N THR A 278 13.61 -36.97 -24.95
CA THR A 278 13.07 -38.30 -25.29
C THR A 278 12.82 -38.45 -26.79
N PHE A 279 12.34 -37.40 -27.47
CA PHE A 279 12.18 -37.38 -28.93
C PHE A 279 13.51 -37.41 -29.67
N LEU A 280 14.49 -36.57 -29.27
CA LEU A 280 15.82 -36.51 -29.90
C LEU A 280 16.55 -37.84 -29.81
N ILE A 281 16.55 -38.49 -28.63
CA ILE A 281 17.18 -39.81 -28.43
C ILE A 281 16.51 -40.88 -29.32
N LYS A 282 15.18 -40.86 -29.47
CA LYS A 282 14.46 -41.77 -30.38
C LYS A 282 14.80 -41.50 -31.85
N ALA A 283 14.86 -40.23 -32.25
CA ALA A 283 15.21 -39.82 -33.61
C ALA A 283 16.66 -40.18 -33.97
N GLU A 284 17.59 -40.07 -33.03
CA GLU A 284 18.99 -40.45 -33.22
C GLU A 284 19.18 -41.97 -33.32
N LYS A 285 18.57 -42.75 -32.42
CA LYS A 285 18.55 -44.22 -32.54
C LYS A 285 17.94 -44.68 -33.86
N SER A 286 16.88 -44.01 -34.33
CA SER A 286 16.28 -44.27 -35.65
C SER A 286 17.25 -43.92 -36.80
N LYS A 287 17.97 -42.80 -36.74
CA LYS A 287 19.01 -42.45 -37.73
C LYS A 287 20.14 -43.49 -37.77
N GLN A 288 20.63 -43.93 -36.60
CA GLN A 288 21.67 -44.97 -36.49
C GLN A 288 21.20 -46.31 -37.06
N ALA A 289 19.99 -46.77 -36.69
CA ALA A 289 19.40 -48.00 -37.24
C ALA A 289 19.21 -47.92 -38.77
N ASN A 290 18.76 -46.78 -39.29
CA ASN A 290 18.64 -46.56 -40.73
C ASN A 290 20.00 -46.51 -41.45
N ALA A 291 21.05 -45.98 -40.81
CA ALA A 291 22.41 -46.00 -41.36
C ALA A 291 22.96 -47.44 -41.42
N LEU A 292 22.80 -48.21 -40.34
CA LEU A 292 23.17 -49.63 -40.28
C LEU A 292 22.40 -50.47 -41.31
N ALA A 293 21.09 -50.25 -41.47
CA ALA A 293 20.28 -50.93 -42.48
C ALA A 293 20.71 -50.57 -43.92
N LYS A 294 21.08 -49.31 -44.19
CA LYS A 294 21.66 -48.91 -45.48
C LYS A 294 23.03 -49.55 -45.72
N GLN A 295 23.86 -49.69 -44.69
CA GLN A 295 25.16 -50.35 -44.79
C GLN A 295 25.01 -51.86 -45.04
N ALA A 296 24.16 -52.54 -44.26
CA ALA A 296 23.83 -53.95 -44.47
C ALA A 296 23.31 -54.25 -45.88
N LYS A 297 22.46 -53.37 -46.45
CA LYS A 297 22.02 -53.48 -47.85
C LYS A 297 23.17 -53.33 -48.86
N LYS A 298 24.11 -52.40 -48.64
CA LYS A 298 25.32 -52.28 -49.48
C LYS A 298 26.18 -53.54 -49.42
N ASP A 299 26.40 -54.07 -48.22
CA ASP A 299 27.30 -55.22 -48.03
C ASP A 299 26.66 -56.55 -48.44
N ALA A 300 25.34 -56.68 -48.35
CA ALA A 300 24.58 -57.76 -48.99
C ALA A 300 24.71 -57.70 -50.53
N ALA A 301 24.57 -56.51 -51.13
CA ALA A 301 24.75 -56.33 -52.58
C ALA A 301 26.19 -56.62 -53.04
N LYS A 302 27.21 -56.32 -52.22
CA LYS A 302 28.60 -56.76 -52.47
C LYS A 302 28.72 -58.29 -52.46
N LYS A 303 28.20 -58.96 -51.42
CA LYS A 303 28.22 -60.43 -51.32
C LYS A 303 27.51 -61.10 -52.51
N GLN A 304 26.37 -60.57 -52.93
CA GLN A 304 25.64 -61.07 -54.10
C GLN A 304 26.43 -60.90 -55.40
N LYS A 305 27.11 -59.76 -55.60
CA LYS A 305 28.01 -59.55 -56.76
C LYS A 305 29.21 -60.50 -56.75
N ALA A 306 29.81 -60.75 -55.58
CA ALA A 306 30.93 -61.68 -55.44
C ALA A 306 30.52 -63.12 -55.79
N LEU A 307 29.39 -63.61 -55.25
CA LEU A 307 28.82 -64.91 -55.59
C LEU A 307 28.52 -65.03 -57.10
N TYR A 308 27.97 -63.99 -57.72
CA TYR A 308 27.70 -63.98 -59.16
C TYR A 308 28.99 -64.07 -60.01
N GLN A 309 30.05 -63.35 -59.62
CA GLN A 309 31.36 -63.47 -60.26
C GLN A 309 31.98 -64.87 -60.09
N GLU A 310 31.84 -65.49 -58.91
CA GLU A 310 32.30 -66.84 -58.63
C GLU A 310 31.57 -67.89 -59.49
N ILE A 311 30.25 -67.74 -59.66
CA ILE A 311 29.43 -68.61 -60.53
C ILE A 311 29.87 -68.48 -62.00
N LEU A 312 30.04 -67.25 -62.51
CA LEU A 312 30.53 -67.01 -63.87
C LEU A 312 31.94 -67.58 -64.09
N TYR A 313 32.84 -67.45 -63.11
CA TYR A 313 34.17 -68.05 -63.17
C TYR A 313 34.10 -69.59 -63.24
N LYS A 314 33.28 -70.22 -62.39
CA LYS A 314 33.07 -71.68 -62.40
C LYS A 314 32.48 -72.18 -63.72
N GLN A 315 31.47 -71.50 -64.26
CA GLN A 315 30.91 -71.82 -65.59
C GLN A 315 31.96 -71.68 -66.70
N THR A 316 32.79 -70.63 -66.65
CA THR A 316 33.87 -70.41 -67.64
C THR A 316 34.91 -71.53 -67.61
N GLN A 317 35.27 -72.02 -66.42
CA GLN A 317 36.18 -73.17 -66.28
C GLN A 317 35.53 -74.47 -66.77
N GLN A 318 34.24 -74.70 -66.47
CA GLN A 318 33.50 -75.85 -67.02
C GLN A 318 33.42 -75.83 -68.56
N GLN A 319 33.21 -74.66 -69.17
CA GLN A 319 33.22 -74.53 -70.63
C GLN A 319 34.62 -74.81 -71.25
N LYS A 320 35.71 -74.45 -70.56
CA LYS A 320 37.07 -74.82 -70.99
C LYS A 320 37.28 -76.33 -70.93
N LEU A 321 36.85 -76.98 -69.85
CA LEU A 321 36.92 -78.43 -69.71
C LEU A 321 36.06 -79.16 -70.76
N ALA A 322 34.85 -78.68 -71.05
CA ALA A 322 33.99 -79.23 -72.11
C ALA A 322 34.57 -79.05 -73.52
N LYS A 323 35.25 -77.92 -73.79
CA LYS A 323 36.00 -77.72 -75.05
C LYS A 323 37.26 -78.60 -75.14
N ALA A 324 37.85 -79.00 -74.01
CA ALA A 324 38.95 -79.96 -73.97
C ALA A 324 38.47 -81.41 -74.18
N SER A 325 37.34 -81.82 -73.58
CA SER A 325 36.80 -83.17 -73.77
C SER A 325 36.25 -83.42 -75.18
N LEU A 326 35.76 -82.38 -75.87
CA LEU A 326 35.41 -82.43 -77.30
C LEU A 326 36.59 -82.72 -78.25
N ARG A 327 37.82 -82.87 -77.73
CA ARG A 327 39.00 -83.26 -78.52
C ARG A 327 39.35 -84.75 -78.45
N VAL A 328 38.56 -85.59 -77.75
CA VAL A 328 38.81 -87.04 -77.63
C VAL A 328 37.53 -87.86 -77.86
N THR A 329 37.47 -88.52 -79.02
CA THR A 329 36.63 -89.70 -79.30
C THR A 329 37.51 -90.97 -79.20
N PRO A 330 36.97 -92.22 -79.06
CA PRO A 330 35.60 -92.67 -79.39
C PRO A 330 34.90 -93.59 -78.36
N LYS A 331 33.66 -94.03 -78.69
CA LYS A 331 32.90 -95.26 -78.28
C LYS A 331 33.08 -95.79 -76.84
N THR A 332 32.02 -96.13 -76.09
CA THR A 332 31.12 -97.28 -76.37
C THR A 332 29.83 -97.22 -75.50
N THR A 333 28.77 -97.94 -75.90
CA THR A 333 27.44 -98.09 -75.24
C THR A 333 27.31 -99.47 -74.51
N PRO A 334 26.14 -99.90 -73.97
CA PRO A 334 25.12 -99.24 -73.12
C PRO A 334 24.75 -100.06 -71.85
N LYS A 335 23.99 -99.50 -70.88
CA LYS A 335 22.76 -100.15 -70.32
C LYS A 335 21.94 -99.34 -69.30
N THR A 336 20.65 -99.69 -69.30
CA THR A 336 19.50 -99.35 -68.43
C THR A 336 19.69 -99.30 -66.90
N THR A 337 19.06 -98.33 -66.23
CA THR A 337 17.82 -98.55 -65.42
C THR A 337 17.19 -97.21 -64.96
N PRO A 338 15.85 -97.12 -64.80
CA PRO A 338 15.19 -95.96 -64.19
C PRO A 338 14.46 -96.29 -62.87
N LYS A 339 14.66 -95.48 -61.83
CA LYS A 339 13.65 -95.31 -60.77
C LYS A 339 13.80 -93.98 -60.03
N LYS A 340 12.76 -93.14 -60.06
CA LYS A 340 12.58 -92.06 -59.07
C LYS A 340 12.19 -92.69 -57.73
N THR A 341 12.76 -92.17 -56.64
CA THR A 341 12.02 -91.57 -55.50
C THR A 341 13.05 -90.90 -54.60
N SER A 342 12.81 -89.64 -54.23
CA SER A 342 13.60 -88.93 -53.24
C SER A 342 12.69 -87.94 -52.50
N GLN A 343 12.05 -88.43 -51.45
CA GLN A 343 11.63 -87.56 -50.36
C GLN A 343 12.85 -87.32 -49.47
N LEU A 344 13.10 -86.08 -49.09
CA LEU A 344 13.75 -85.79 -47.82
C LEU A 344 13.06 -84.55 -47.24
N VAL A 345 12.42 -84.73 -46.08
CA VAL A 345 11.75 -83.68 -45.32
C VAL A 345 12.76 -83.10 -44.33
N ILE A 346 12.76 -81.78 -44.18
CA ILE A 346 13.38 -81.09 -43.04
C ILE A 346 12.37 -80.07 -42.51
N GLU A 347 11.57 -80.52 -41.55
CA GLU A 347 11.04 -79.75 -40.44
C GLU A 347 12.23 -79.27 -39.54
N THR A 348 12.17 -78.21 -38.72
CA THR A 348 11.09 -77.28 -38.30
C THR A 348 11.73 -75.88 -38.00
N GLU A 349 11.25 -74.88 -37.21
CA GLU A 349 10.13 -74.67 -36.27
C GLU A 349 9.83 -73.17 -36.00
N ASN A 350 8.71 -72.91 -35.31
CA ASN A 350 8.41 -71.80 -34.36
C ASN A 350 8.80 -70.33 -34.67
N GLU A 351 7.78 -69.58 -35.08
CA GLU A 351 7.41 -68.32 -34.39
C GLU A 351 6.90 -68.63 -32.97
N PRO A 352 7.03 -67.72 -31.99
CA PRO A 352 5.98 -67.56 -30.99
C PRO A 352 5.56 -66.10 -30.73
N GLN A 353 4.28 -65.93 -30.39
CA GLN A 353 3.68 -64.65 -29.94
C GLN A 353 3.45 -64.65 -28.43
N THR A 354 2.89 -63.54 -27.91
CA THR A 354 2.50 -63.29 -26.51
C THR A 354 3.67 -63.03 -25.54
N ALA A 355 3.51 -62.38 -24.38
CA ALA A 355 2.29 -61.93 -23.70
C ALA A 355 2.44 -60.53 -23.04
N GLU A 356 1.38 -60.06 -22.39
CA GLU A 356 1.30 -58.78 -21.67
C GLU A 356 2.13 -58.74 -20.37
N ALA A 357 2.45 -57.51 -19.90
CA ALA A 357 2.80 -57.28 -18.50
C ALA A 357 2.34 -55.90 -18.02
N SER A 358 1.27 -55.86 -17.21
CA SER A 358 0.79 -54.65 -16.53
C SER A 358 1.67 -54.28 -15.33
N LYS A 359 1.89 -52.98 -15.09
CA LYS A 359 2.26 -52.47 -13.75
C LYS A 359 1.80 -51.01 -13.53
N LYS A 360 1.50 -50.71 -12.27
CA LYS A 360 0.75 -49.51 -11.83
C LYS A 360 1.67 -48.37 -11.37
N ASN A 361 1.09 -47.16 -11.39
CA ASN A 361 1.32 -46.03 -10.47
C ASN A 361 2.75 -45.60 -10.09
N ALA A 362 3.14 -44.41 -10.56
CA ALA A 362 3.99 -43.49 -9.81
C ALA A 362 3.63 -42.02 -10.13
N ARG A 363 2.52 -41.51 -9.56
CA ARG A 363 2.26 -40.05 -9.55
C ARG A 363 3.14 -39.41 -8.47
N LEU A 364 4.17 -38.68 -8.87
CA LEU A 364 5.00 -37.88 -7.96
C LEU A 364 4.22 -36.62 -7.52
N ASN A 365 3.50 -36.72 -6.40
CA ASN A 365 2.94 -35.56 -5.70
C ASN A 365 4.05 -34.76 -5.00
N VAL A 366 4.71 -33.86 -5.73
CA VAL A 366 5.68 -32.92 -5.15
C VAL A 366 4.94 -31.69 -4.63
N PHE A 367 4.27 -31.80 -3.47
CA PHE A 367 3.51 -30.69 -2.88
C PHE A 367 3.32 -30.73 -1.34
N SER A 368 4.06 -31.57 -0.60
CA SER A 368 3.79 -31.85 0.82
C SER A 368 4.88 -31.40 1.83
N ASP A 369 5.95 -30.74 1.37
CA ASP A 369 7.20 -30.60 2.15
C ASP A 369 7.52 -29.16 2.62
N TRP A 370 6.53 -28.26 2.62
CA TRP A 370 6.71 -26.84 3.01
C TRP A 370 5.86 -26.37 4.20
N THR A 371 5.11 -27.26 4.87
CA THR A 371 4.24 -26.92 6.01
C THR A 371 4.77 -27.35 7.38
N ASN A 372 5.87 -28.13 7.43
CA ASN A 372 6.34 -28.79 8.66
C ASN A 372 7.63 -28.17 9.25
N LEU A 373 7.93 -26.92 8.91
CA LEU A 373 9.01 -26.13 9.51
C LEU A 373 8.43 -24.82 10.05
N VAL A 374 8.89 -24.40 11.23
CA VAL A 374 8.43 -23.21 11.98
C VAL A 374 7.01 -23.34 12.60
N ILE A 375 6.81 -24.39 13.40
CA ILE A 375 6.03 -24.27 14.65
C ILE A 375 6.85 -24.85 15.80
N ASP A 376 7.83 -24.08 16.30
CA ASP A 376 8.19 -24.11 17.72
C ASP A 376 8.93 -22.82 18.13
N LYS A 377 8.81 -22.46 19.41
CA LYS A 377 9.61 -21.44 20.14
C LYS A 377 9.78 -20.06 19.51
N VAL A 378 8.75 -19.23 19.65
CA VAL A 378 8.98 -17.85 20.13
C VAL A 378 8.57 -17.79 21.60
N LYS A 379 9.56 -17.67 22.48
CA LYS A 379 9.35 -17.30 23.89
C LYS A 379 8.86 -15.84 23.91
N PRO A 380 7.81 -15.48 24.67
CA PRO A 380 7.60 -14.07 25.00
C PRO A 380 8.73 -13.63 25.92
N GLU A 381 9.59 -12.73 25.45
CA GLU A 381 10.49 -11.99 26.35
C GLU A 381 9.65 -10.98 27.14
N THR A 382 9.77 -11.04 28.46
CA THR A 382 9.06 -10.16 29.39
C THR A 382 9.84 -8.85 29.54
N ASP A 383 9.70 -7.97 28.56
CA ASP A 383 10.11 -6.56 28.71
C ASP A 383 9.24 -5.89 29.77
N ASN A 384 9.82 -5.69 30.95
CA ASN A 384 9.25 -4.82 31.98
C ASN A 384 9.44 -3.36 31.54
N ASP A 385 8.36 -2.68 31.16
CA ASP A 385 8.37 -1.24 30.87
C ASP A 385 7.23 -0.57 31.65
N ASP A 386 7.58 0.14 32.73
CA ASP A 386 6.65 0.70 33.71
C ASP A 386 5.78 1.81 33.12
N SER A 387 4.46 1.57 33.04
CA SER A 387 3.48 2.62 32.72
C SER A 387 2.09 2.29 33.27
N SER A 388 1.95 2.31 34.60
CA SER A 388 0.66 2.28 35.30
C SER A 388 -0.27 3.41 34.84
N ASP A 389 -1.27 3.10 34.02
CA ASP A 389 -2.48 3.91 33.84
C ASP A 389 -3.59 3.03 33.21
N SER A 390 -4.13 2.09 34.00
CA SER A 390 -5.15 1.12 33.58
C SER A 390 -6.39 1.19 34.48
N SER A 391 -7.30 2.11 34.16
CA SER A 391 -8.69 2.07 34.61
C SER A 391 -9.66 2.48 33.50
N ASP A 392 -10.86 1.88 33.57
CA ASP A 392 -12.13 2.32 32.98
C ASP A 392 -12.22 2.51 31.45
N ILE A 393 -12.34 1.37 30.75
CA ILE A 393 -13.23 1.29 29.57
C ILE A 393 -14.41 0.36 29.93
N VAL A 394 -15.45 0.93 30.53
CA VAL A 394 -16.75 0.26 30.70
C VAL A 394 -17.46 0.22 29.34
N ALA A 395 -17.90 -0.96 28.91
CA ALA A 395 -18.62 -1.13 27.65
C ALA A 395 -20.03 -0.50 27.71
N SER A 396 -20.25 0.58 26.96
CA SER A 396 -21.54 1.25 26.87
C SER A 396 -22.35 0.78 25.66
N LYS A 397 -23.51 0.16 25.91
CA LYS A 397 -24.58 0.02 24.93
C LYS A 397 -25.34 1.35 24.83
N SER A 398 -25.55 1.85 23.61
CA SER A 398 -26.56 2.89 23.38
C SER A 398 -27.99 2.29 23.43
N PRO A 399 -29.07 3.09 23.54
CA PRO A 399 -29.13 4.55 23.46
C PRO A 399 -29.95 5.23 24.59
N THR A 400 -30.19 6.54 24.43
CA THR A 400 -31.18 7.38 25.15
C THR A 400 -30.92 7.72 26.63
N LYS A 401 -30.38 8.93 26.87
CA LYS A 401 -30.99 9.91 27.79
C LYS A 401 -30.49 11.33 27.50
N LYS A 402 -31.27 12.32 27.91
CA LYS A 402 -31.08 13.76 27.58
C LYS A 402 -30.00 14.42 28.45
N SER A 403 -29.37 15.44 27.87
CA SER A 403 -28.76 16.62 28.50
C SER A 403 -28.69 16.67 30.04
N ARG A 404 -27.47 16.72 30.58
CA ARG A 404 -27.02 17.60 31.69
C ARG A 404 -25.53 17.38 31.98
N LEU A 405 -24.66 18.21 31.40
CA LEU A 405 -23.25 18.30 31.84
C LEU A 405 -22.57 19.64 31.49
N ILE A 406 -23.33 20.75 31.59
CA ILE A 406 -22.71 22.07 31.76
C ILE A 406 -22.08 22.08 33.15
N ARG A 407 -20.76 21.87 33.24
CA ARG A 407 -20.00 22.16 34.45
C ARG A 407 -19.87 23.67 34.58
N ASP A 408 -20.20 24.18 35.76
CA ASP A 408 -20.21 25.61 36.02
C ASP A 408 -18.78 26.15 36.15
N TRP A 409 -18.37 26.97 35.19
CA TRP A 409 -17.03 27.56 35.12
C TRP A 409 -16.85 28.81 36.02
N THR A 410 -17.90 29.24 36.74
CA THR A 410 -17.84 30.47 37.56
C THR A 410 -16.93 30.37 38.79
N GLN A 411 -16.56 29.17 39.25
CA GLN A 411 -15.73 28.99 40.45
C GLN A 411 -14.22 29.23 40.27
N LEU A 412 -13.75 29.54 39.07
CA LEU A 412 -12.32 29.82 38.79
C LEU A 412 -11.94 31.32 38.83
N ILE A 413 -12.80 32.18 39.40
CA ILE A 413 -12.48 33.59 39.68
C ILE A 413 -12.92 33.93 41.12
N LYS A 414 -12.02 33.66 42.07
CA LYS A 414 -11.96 34.24 43.42
C LYS A 414 -10.49 34.39 43.82
#